data_AF-A0A7V5N7Z5-F1
#
_entry.id   AF-A0A7V5N7Z5-F1
#
_cell.length_a   1.000
_cell.length_b   1.000
_cell.length_c   1.000
_cell.angle_alpha   90.00
_cell.angle_beta   90.00
_cell.angle_gamma   90.00
#
_symmetry.space_group_name_H-M   'P 1'
#
loop_
_entity.id
_entity.type
_entity.pdbx_description
1 polymer ?
#
loop_
_entity_poly.entity_id
_entity_poly.type
_entity_poly.pdbx_seq_one_letter_code
_entity_poly.pdbx_strand_id
1 'polypeptide(L)'
;LNFVAQRSNIEQLPAFVKLAHELGADAVNVGFLQVYTRALLTESLYFYQELSDRFMGEAQQVAQELGIDIYLPGFFAEARAASSSKRSRKKELGANEKCVEPYGFVFVHADGSLGPCCVNDSRLGSLGEGDFLSQWNGDLYRDFRERVNTPAQDFDCEHCMLEGYKEIHEFEHHVKLFTESYERETLDYRELEKEVRELIAREGRG
;
A
#
# COMPACT_ATOMS: atom_id res chain seq x y z
N LEU A 1 12.89 -7.31 9.65
CA LEU A 1 13.41 -6.14 8.90
C LEU A 1 12.42 -5.73 7.81
N ASN A 2 12.35 -4.45 7.44
CA ASN A 2 11.45 -3.95 6.39
C ASN A 2 12.24 -3.59 5.12
N PHE A 3 11.70 -3.91 3.94
CA PHE A 3 12.27 -3.57 2.64
C PHE A 3 11.21 -2.88 1.77
N VAL A 4 11.52 -1.66 1.32
CA VAL A 4 10.69 -0.94 0.34
C VAL A 4 11.25 -1.23 -1.05
N ALA A 5 10.48 -1.98 -1.84
CA ALA A 5 10.84 -2.46 -3.15
C ALA A 5 10.52 -1.42 -4.23
N GLN A 6 11.55 -1.06 -5.00
CA GLN A 6 11.49 -0.13 -6.12
C GLN A 6 12.38 -0.61 -7.26
N ARG A 7 12.27 0.02 -8.43
CA ARG A 7 13.04 -0.35 -9.63
C ARG A 7 14.54 -0.47 -9.36
N SER A 8 15.12 0.50 -8.66
CA SER A 8 16.57 0.59 -8.43
C SER A 8 17.13 -0.43 -7.44
N ASN A 9 16.29 -1.08 -6.62
CA ASN A 9 16.77 -1.97 -5.54
C ASN A 9 16.18 -3.38 -5.53
N ILE A 10 15.14 -3.67 -6.33
CA ILE A 10 14.43 -4.96 -6.24
C ILE A 10 15.35 -6.17 -6.46
N GLU A 11 16.38 -6.02 -7.28
CA GLU A 11 17.39 -7.06 -7.57
C GLU A 11 18.22 -7.45 -6.34
N GLN A 12 18.26 -6.59 -5.32
CA GLN A 12 19.00 -6.79 -4.07
C GLN A 12 18.16 -7.52 -3.01
N LEU A 13 16.85 -7.70 -3.23
CA LEU A 13 15.95 -8.30 -2.24
C LEU A 13 16.42 -9.69 -1.77
N PRO A 14 16.87 -10.63 -2.64
CA PRO A 14 17.38 -11.91 -2.17
C PRO A 14 18.61 -11.79 -1.25
N ALA A 15 19.51 -10.84 -1.54
CA ALA A 15 20.67 -10.57 -0.69
C ALA A 15 20.27 -9.93 0.65
N PHE A 16 19.24 -9.06 0.65
CA PHE A 16 18.67 -8.49 1.86
C PHE A 16 18.07 -9.57 2.78
N VAL A 17 17.42 -10.60 2.22
CA VAL A 17 16.92 -11.75 3.01
C VAL A 17 18.06 -12.50 3.69
N LYS A 18 19.18 -12.73 2.99
CA LYS A 18 20.38 -13.36 3.58
C LYS A 18 20.91 -12.53 4.75
N LEU A 19 21.04 -11.22 4.54
CA LEU A 19 21.48 -10.29 5.59
C LEU A 19 20.53 -10.31 6.80
N ALA A 20 19.22 -10.33 6.56
CA ALA A 20 18.24 -10.39 7.65
C ALA A 20 18.41 -11.64 8.51
N HIS A 21 18.63 -12.80 7.89
CA HIS A 21 18.93 -14.04 8.59
C HIS A 21 20.26 -13.97 9.36
N GLU A 22 21.33 -13.45 8.74
CA GLU A 22 22.64 -13.28 9.40
C GLU A 22 22.57 -12.37 10.63
N LEU A 23 21.71 -11.35 10.60
CA LEU A 23 21.46 -10.46 11.74
C LEU A 23 20.52 -11.06 12.79
N GLY A 24 19.96 -12.25 12.57
CA GLY A 24 19.04 -12.93 13.48
C GLY A 24 17.64 -12.31 13.50
N ALA A 25 17.17 -11.72 12.40
CA ALA A 25 15.80 -11.23 12.30
C ALA A 25 14.79 -12.38 12.17
N ASP A 26 13.61 -12.24 12.79
CA ASP A 26 12.55 -13.24 12.70
C ASP A 26 11.89 -13.29 11.31
N ALA A 27 11.73 -12.12 10.68
CA ALA A 27 11.05 -12.00 9.40
C ALA A 27 11.54 -10.82 8.55
N VAL A 28 11.28 -10.91 7.25
CA VAL A 28 11.40 -9.81 6.28
C VAL A 28 10.02 -9.40 5.79
N ASN A 29 9.64 -8.15 6.00
CA ASN A 29 8.42 -7.57 5.44
C ASN A 29 8.77 -6.71 4.22
N VAL A 30 8.15 -7.00 3.09
CA VAL A 30 8.40 -6.31 1.81
C VAL A 30 7.15 -5.53 1.42
N GLY A 31 7.31 -4.25 1.11
CA GLY A 31 6.26 -3.42 0.56
C GLY A 31 6.70 -2.78 -0.75
N PHE A 32 5.76 -2.53 -1.67
CA PHE A 32 6.05 -1.68 -2.83
C PHE A 32 6.37 -0.25 -2.37
N LEU A 33 7.26 0.42 -3.11
CA LEU A 33 7.39 1.87 -3.01
C LEU A 33 6.04 2.51 -3.33
N GLN A 34 5.61 3.36 -2.42
CA GLN A 34 4.44 4.21 -2.59
C GLN A 34 4.90 5.59 -3.06
N VAL A 35 4.47 5.97 -4.26
CA VAL A 35 4.96 7.17 -4.95
C VAL A 35 4.21 8.39 -4.45
N TYR A 36 4.88 9.16 -3.60
CA TYR A 36 4.35 10.40 -3.04
C TYR A 36 4.79 11.67 -3.79
N THR A 37 5.85 11.57 -4.58
CA THR A 37 6.40 12.69 -5.35
C THR A 37 6.64 12.28 -6.80
N ARG A 38 6.52 13.24 -7.73
CA ARG A 38 6.70 12.97 -9.16
C ARG A 38 8.09 12.44 -9.52
N ALA A 39 9.11 12.76 -8.72
CA ALA A 39 10.48 12.28 -8.90
C ALA A 39 10.63 10.75 -8.72
N LEU A 40 9.68 10.10 -8.04
CA LEU A 40 9.71 8.67 -7.74
C LEU A 40 8.84 7.84 -8.71
N LEU A 41 8.20 8.47 -9.70
CA LEU A 41 7.26 7.78 -10.60
C LEU A 41 7.93 6.64 -11.39
N THR A 42 9.16 6.85 -11.86
CA THR A 42 9.93 5.84 -12.60
C THR A 42 10.47 4.73 -11.69
N GLU A 43 10.39 4.87 -10.38
CA GLU A 43 10.83 3.86 -9.41
C GLU A 43 9.72 2.85 -9.07
N SER A 44 8.47 3.12 -9.45
CA SER A 44 7.35 2.21 -9.19
C SER A 44 7.49 0.89 -9.96
N LEU A 45 7.41 -0.23 -9.22
CA LEU A 45 7.44 -1.58 -9.80
C LEU A 45 6.19 -1.92 -10.63
N TYR A 46 5.16 -1.07 -10.62
CA TYR A 46 4.05 -1.14 -11.56
C TYR A 46 4.52 -1.19 -13.04
N PHE A 47 5.62 -0.51 -13.38
CA PHE A 47 6.17 -0.54 -14.74
C PHE A 47 7.15 -1.69 -15.00
N TYR A 48 7.53 -2.44 -13.96
CA TYR A 48 8.57 -3.47 -13.99
C TYR A 48 8.10 -4.78 -13.37
N GLN A 49 6.88 -5.19 -13.72
CA GLN A 49 6.15 -6.26 -13.02
C GLN A 49 6.86 -7.61 -13.14
N GLU A 50 7.39 -7.97 -14.31
CA GLU A 50 8.16 -9.21 -14.49
C GLU A 50 9.46 -9.23 -13.67
N LEU A 51 10.12 -8.06 -13.58
CA LEU A 51 11.33 -7.90 -12.76
C LEU A 51 11.00 -8.07 -11.28
N SER A 52 9.88 -7.47 -10.83
CA SER A 52 9.35 -7.61 -9.48
C SER A 52 9.05 -9.06 -9.15
N ASP A 53 8.22 -9.72 -9.95
CA ASP A 53 7.80 -11.10 -9.71
C ASP A 53 9.01 -12.05 -9.67
N ARG A 54 9.98 -11.87 -10.57
CA ARG A 54 11.22 -12.66 -10.58
C ARG A 54 11.97 -12.56 -9.25
N PHE A 55 12.32 -11.35 -8.84
CA PHE A 55 13.18 -11.18 -7.65
C PHE A 55 12.45 -11.39 -6.34
N MET A 56 11.13 -11.17 -6.29
CA MET A 56 10.30 -11.60 -5.16
C MET A 56 10.26 -13.13 -5.04
N GLY A 57 10.16 -13.84 -6.17
CA GLY A 57 10.21 -15.30 -6.21
C GLY A 57 11.57 -15.84 -5.76
N GLU A 58 12.66 -15.25 -6.24
CA GLU A 58 14.03 -15.59 -5.78
C GLU A 58 14.20 -15.32 -4.28
N ALA A 59 13.69 -14.20 -3.77
CA ALA A 59 13.74 -13.88 -2.34
C ALA A 59 12.93 -14.86 -1.49
N GLN A 60 11.78 -15.32 -1.98
CA GLN A 60 10.96 -16.33 -1.32
C GLN A 60 11.70 -17.68 -1.24
N GLN A 61 12.39 -18.08 -2.31
CA GLN A 61 13.22 -19.30 -2.32
C GLN A 61 14.37 -19.20 -1.29
N VAL A 62 15.09 -18.07 -1.26
CA VAL A 62 16.16 -17.83 -0.28
C VAL A 62 15.62 -17.85 1.15
N ALA A 63 14.46 -17.24 1.41
CA ALA A 63 13.83 -17.24 2.71
C ALA A 63 13.48 -18.66 3.17
N GLN A 64 12.94 -19.48 2.28
CA GLN A 64 12.63 -20.88 2.52
C GLN A 64 13.88 -21.71 2.84
N GLU A 65 14.98 -21.50 2.10
CA GLU A 65 16.25 -22.20 2.34
C GLU A 65 16.87 -21.87 3.70
N LEU A 66 16.75 -20.61 4.14
CA LEU A 66 17.31 -20.11 5.39
C LEU A 66 16.37 -20.29 6.60
N GLY A 67 15.11 -20.66 6.37
CA GLY A 67 14.10 -20.79 7.42
C GLY A 67 13.75 -19.46 8.10
N ILE A 68 13.77 -18.35 7.35
CA ILE A 68 13.30 -17.03 7.80
C ILE A 68 11.94 -16.72 7.18
N ASP A 69 11.03 -16.11 7.93
CA ASP A 69 9.72 -15.71 7.40
C ASP A 69 9.86 -14.53 6.43
N ILE A 70 9.08 -14.54 5.35
CA ILE A 70 9.01 -13.42 4.41
C ILE A 70 7.55 -13.12 4.06
N TYR A 71 7.20 -11.84 4.15
CA TYR A 71 5.89 -11.32 3.76
C TYR A 71 6.07 -10.46 2.51
N LEU A 72 5.53 -10.94 1.39
CA LEU A 72 5.59 -10.26 0.09
C LEU A 72 4.26 -9.55 -0.18
N PRO A 73 4.27 -8.42 -0.90
CA PRO A 73 3.06 -7.68 -1.24
C PRO A 73 2.24 -8.34 -2.39
N GLY A 74 2.57 -9.57 -2.76
CA GLY A 74 1.95 -10.34 -3.85
C GLY A 74 2.68 -10.26 -5.19
N PHE A 75 2.30 -11.16 -6.11
CA PHE A 75 2.86 -11.26 -7.46
C PHE A 75 1.89 -10.67 -8.49
N PHE A 76 2.40 -9.84 -9.41
CA PHE A 76 1.59 -9.19 -10.44
C PHE A 76 0.94 -10.20 -11.39
N ALA A 77 1.66 -11.27 -11.76
CA ALA A 77 1.12 -12.34 -12.59
C ALA A 77 -0.10 -13.03 -11.96
N GLU A 78 -0.03 -13.31 -10.65
CA GLU A 78 -1.12 -13.91 -9.89
C GLU A 78 -2.31 -12.96 -9.77
N ALA A 79 -2.07 -11.68 -9.47
CA ALA A 79 -3.11 -10.67 -9.37
C ALA A 79 -3.90 -10.50 -10.70
N ARG A 80 -3.20 -10.53 -11.85
CA ARG A 80 -3.85 -10.51 -13.17
C ARG A 80 -4.66 -11.78 -13.47
N ALA A 81 -4.11 -12.95 -13.14
CA ALA A 81 -4.84 -14.20 -13.30
C ALA A 81 -6.12 -14.20 -12.45
N ALA A 82 -6.02 -13.74 -11.20
CA ALA A 82 -7.15 -13.59 -10.30
C ALA A 82 -8.20 -12.62 -10.86
N SER A 83 -7.82 -11.44 -11.36
CA SER A 83 -8.78 -10.46 -11.89
C SER A 83 -9.56 -10.96 -13.11
N SER A 84 -8.92 -11.75 -13.99
CA SER A 84 -9.60 -12.41 -15.13
C SER A 84 -10.67 -13.42 -14.70
N SER A 85 -10.47 -14.10 -13.57
CA SER A 85 -11.42 -15.05 -12.97
C SER A 85 -12.48 -14.39 -12.08
N LYS A 86 -12.16 -13.22 -11.50
CA LYS A 86 -13.03 -12.46 -10.57
C LYS A 86 -14.11 -11.61 -11.28
N ARG A 87 -14.07 -11.45 -12.61
CA ARG A 87 -15.11 -10.70 -13.36
C ARG A 87 -16.52 -11.31 -13.21
N SER A 88 -16.61 -12.58 -12.82
CA SER A 88 -17.86 -13.27 -12.44
C SER A 88 -18.18 -13.26 -10.94
N ARG A 89 -17.23 -12.92 -10.06
CA ARG A 89 -17.38 -13.04 -8.59
C ARG A 89 -17.49 -11.68 -7.86
N LYS A 90 -17.04 -10.58 -8.48
CA LYS A 90 -17.16 -9.20 -7.94
C LYS A 90 -18.61 -8.71 -7.81
N LYS A 91 -19.59 -9.41 -8.43
CA LYS A 91 -21.02 -9.03 -8.41
C LYS A 91 -21.85 -9.79 -7.36
N GLU A 92 -21.38 -10.95 -6.87
CA GLU A 92 -22.11 -11.78 -5.91
C GLU A 92 -21.57 -11.70 -4.48
N LEU A 93 -20.32 -11.27 -4.31
CA LEU A 93 -19.75 -10.90 -3.01
C LEU A 93 -19.45 -9.41 -3.08
N GLY A 94 -20.27 -8.57 -2.44
CA GLY A 94 -19.99 -7.16 -2.18
C GLY A 94 -18.83 -6.98 -1.19
N ALA A 95 -17.73 -7.71 -1.41
CA ALA A 95 -16.57 -7.83 -0.55
C ALA A 95 -15.32 -7.43 -1.35
N ASN A 96 -15.06 -6.13 -1.47
CA ASN A 96 -13.79 -5.69 -0.90
C ASN A 96 -13.91 -6.09 0.57
N GLU A 97 -13.00 -6.91 1.11
CA GLU A 97 -13.05 -7.21 2.55
C GLU A 97 -13.17 -5.86 3.26
N LYS A 98 -14.29 -5.68 3.97
CA LYS A 98 -14.64 -4.39 4.57
C LYS A 98 -13.43 -3.95 5.39
N CYS A 99 -12.91 -2.74 5.15
CA CYS A 99 -11.85 -2.15 5.94
C CYS A 99 -12.22 -2.30 7.43
N VAL A 100 -11.39 -3.05 8.15
CA VAL A 100 -11.58 -3.37 9.58
C VAL A 100 -10.75 -2.47 10.49
N GLU A 101 -9.82 -1.70 9.93
CA GLU A 101 -8.89 -0.82 10.68
C GLU A 101 -9.61 0.02 11.74
N PRO A 102 -10.71 0.74 11.44
CA PRO A 102 -11.35 1.61 12.44
C PRO A 102 -12.00 0.86 13.61
N TYR A 103 -12.08 -0.47 13.56
CA TYR A 103 -12.67 -1.32 14.60
C TYR A 103 -11.62 -2.00 15.48
N GLY A 104 -10.37 -2.14 15.01
CA GLY A 104 -9.31 -2.86 15.71
C GLY A 104 -7.98 -2.12 15.82
N PHE A 105 -7.83 -0.97 15.15
CA PHE A 105 -6.60 -0.20 15.07
C PHE A 105 -6.85 1.28 15.37
N VAL A 106 -5.98 1.89 16.17
CA VAL A 106 -5.96 3.34 16.39
C VAL A 106 -4.62 3.91 15.97
N PHE A 107 -4.65 4.97 15.17
CA PHE A 107 -3.48 5.81 14.94
C PHE A 107 -3.43 6.90 16.01
N VAL A 108 -2.29 7.07 16.67
CA VAL A 108 -2.06 8.18 17.61
C VAL A 108 -1.03 9.10 16.98
N HIS A 109 -1.45 10.31 16.61
CA HIS A 109 -0.56 11.32 16.06
C HIS A 109 0.35 11.91 17.15
N ALA A 110 1.44 12.56 16.73
CA ALA A 110 2.43 13.13 17.65
C ALA A 110 1.86 14.23 18.56
N ASP A 111 0.78 14.90 18.14
CA ASP A 111 0.05 15.89 18.93
C ASP A 111 -0.97 15.26 19.91
N GLY A 112 -1.04 13.93 19.96
CA GLY A 112 -1.96 13.18 20.82
C GLY A 112 -3.36 12.99 20.24
N SER A 113 -3.61 13.46 19.02
CA SER A 113 -4.88 13.23 18.33
C SER A 113 -5.01 11.79 17.82
N LEU A 114 -6.24 11.30 17.73
CA LEU A 114 -6.57 9.93 17.34
C LEU A 114 -7.08 9.88 15.90
N GLY A 115 -6.65 8.89 15.13
CA GLY A 115 -7.05 8.65 13.75
C GLY A 115 -7.47 7.19 13.50
N PRO A 116 -8.17 6.92 12.40
CA PRO A 116 -8.74 5.60 12.11
C PRO A 116 -7.73 4.60 11.52
N CYS A 117 -6.66 5.08 10.87
CA CYS A 117 -5.59 4.29 10.27
C CYS A 117 -4.40 5.20 9.90
N CYS A 118 -3.30 4.63 9.40
CA CYS A 118 -2.10 5.39 9.02
C CYS A 118 -2.22 6.19 7.71
N VAL A 119 -3.24 5.92 6.88
CA VAL A 119 -3.40 6.54 5.56
C VAL A 119 -4.45 7.66 5.50
N ASN A 120 -5.24 7.79 6.56
CA ASN A 120 -6.34 8.72 6.68
C ASN A 120 -6.02 9.80 7.72
N ASP A 121 -6.13 11.07 7.32
CA ASP A 121 -5.74 12.20 8.18
C ASP A 121 -6.90 12.74 9.05
N SER A 122 -8.01 12.00 9.16
CA SER A 122 -9.12 12.39 10.04
C SER A 122 -8.70 12.38 11.50
N ARG A 123 -9.07 13.44 12.23
CA ARG A 123 -8.91 13.56 13.68
C ARG A 123 -10.23 13.17 14.36
N LEU A 124 -10.28 11.97 14.91
CA LEU A 124 -11.48 11.34 15.47
C LEU A 124 -11.54 11.39 17.01
N GLY A 125 -10.55 11.99 17.65
CA GLY A 125 -10.48 12.18 19.10
C GLY A 125 -9.11 12.70 19.53
N SER A 126 -8.89 12.81 20.85
CA SER A 126 -7.62 13.23 21.42
C SER A 126 -7.35 12.57 22.77
N LEU A 127 -6.12 12.12 23.01
CA LEU A 127 -5.68 11.64 24.32
C LEU A 127 -5.61 12.75 25.38
N GLY A 128 -5.62 14.02 24.96
CA GLY A 128 -5.71 15.16 25.88
C GLY A 128 -7.12 15.41 26.40
N GLU A 129 -8.14 14.76 25.82
CA GLU A 129 -9.54 15.00 26.12
C GLU A 129 -10.22 13.72 26.64
N GLY A 130 -10.32 13.58 27.96
CA GLY A 130 -11.00 12.43 28.57
C GLY A 130 -10.23 11.11 28.43
N ASP A 131 -10.93 9.98 28.61
CA ASP A 131 -10.33 8.65 28.50
C ASP A 131 -10.39 8.08 27.07
N PHE A 132 -9.41 7.24 26.76
CA PHE A 132 -9.27 6.63 25.43
C PHE A 132 -10.52 5.87 24.98
N LEU A 133 -11.17 5.10 25.86
CA LEU A 133 -12.31 4.26 25.47
C LEU A 133 -13.53 5.11 25.15
N SER A 134 -13.75 6.21 25.88
CA SER A 134 -14.77 7.19 25.55
C SER A 134 -14.51 7.89 24.22
N GLN A 135 -13.26 8.23 23.91
CA GLN A 135 -12.90 8.80 22.60
C GLN A 135 -13.10 7.77 21.46
N TRP A 136 -12.56 6.56 21.63
CA TRP A 136 -12.64 5.46 20.65
C TRP A 136 -14.07 4.98 20.36
N ASN A 137 -14.99 5.12 21.32
CA ASN A 137 -16.41 4.83 21.16
C ASN A 137 -17.27 6.09 20.98
N GLY A 138 -16.64 7.25 20.84
CA GLY A 138 -17.29 8.54 20.68
C GLY A 138 -17.90 8.74 19.30
N ASP A 139 -18.67 9.82 19.16
CA ASP A 139 -19.49 10.08 17.97
C ASP A 139 -18.65 10.15 16.69
N LEU A 140 -17.48 10.80 16.72
CA LEU A 140 -16.60 10.89 15.54
C LEU A 140 -16.14 9.52 15.01
N TYR A 141 -15.76 8.60 15.90
CA TYR A 141 -15.39 7.23 15.51
C TYR A 141 -16.59 6.42 15.03
N ARG A 142 -17.75 6.57 15.67
CA ARG A 142 -18.99 5.89 15.27
C ARG A 142 -19.43 6.35 13.88
N ASP A 143 -19.47 7.66 13.67
CA ASP A 143 -19.78 8.28 12.39
C ASP A 143 -18.81 7.81 11.30
N PHE A 144 -17.50 7.74 11.59
CA PHE A 144 -16.52 7.20 10.67
C PHE A 144 -16.80 5.74 10.31
N ARG A 145 -17.05 4.88 11.31
CA ARG A 145 -17.35 3.44 11.15
C ARG A 145 -18.63 3.19 10.34
N GLU A 146 -19.61 4.07 10.45
CA GLU A 146 -20.85 4.00 9.65
C GLU A 146 -20.61 4.32 8.17
N ARG A 147 -19.65 5.20 7.86
CA ARG A 147 -19.32 5.60 6.48
C ARG A 147 -18.28 4.72 5.82
N VAL A 148 -17.27 4.26 6.56
CA VAL A 148 -16.17 3.43 6.04
C VAL A 148 -16.75 2.15 5.45
N ASN A 149 -16.39 1.83 4.20
CA ASN A 149 -16.98 0.74 3.39
C ASN A 149 -18.36 1.02 2.79
N THR A 150 -18.77 2.28 2.69
CA THR A 150 -19.98 2.70 1.97
C THR A 150 -19.63 3.75 0.91
N PRO A 151 -20.52 4.06 -0.04
CA PRO A 151 -20.32 5.19 -0.95
C PRO A 151 -20.20 6.56 -0.26
N ALA A 152 -20.53 6.65 1.03
CA ALA A 152 -20.38 7.87 1.83
C ALA A 152 -19.02 7.96 2.55
N GLN A 153 -18.12 7.01 2.31
CA GLN A 153 -16.75 7.09 2.84
C GLN A 153 -16.02 8.34 2.34
N ASP A 154 -14.99 8.75 3.08
CA ASP A 154 -14.18 9.88 2.68
C ASP A 154 -13.24 9.54 1.51
N PHE A 155 -12.62 10.58 0.97
CA PHE A 155 -11.67 10.49 -0.14
C PHE A 155 -10.50 9.54 0.18
N ASP A 156 -10.05 9.51 1.42
CA ASP A 156 -8.91 8.70 1.87
C ASP A 156 -9.23 7.21 1.85
N CYS A 157 -10.44 6.85 2.27
CA CYS A 157 -10.96 5.50 2.18
C CYS A 157 -11.23 5.11 0.72
N GLU A 158 -11.78 6.02 -0.09
CA GLU A 158 -12.02 5.79 -1.52
C GLU A 158 -10.73 5.54 -2.32
N HIS A 159 -9.60 6.06 -1.85
CA HIS A 159 -8.30 5.93 -2.49
C HIS A 159 -7.30 5.20 -1.58
N CYS A 160 -7.80 4.27 -0.76
CA CYS A 160 -6.95 3.51 0.14
C CYS A 160 -5.95 2.65 -0.66
N MET A 161 -4.70 2.69 -0.23
CA MET A 161 -3.57 1.97 -0.81
C MET A 161 -3.32 0.59 -0.17
N LEU A 162 -4.06 0.26 0.90
CA LEU A 162 -3.94 -1.03 1.58
C LEU A 162 -4.59 -2.15 0.76
N GLU A 163 -4.15 -3.37 1.05
CA GLU A 163 -4.59 -4.60 0.38
C GLU A 163 -6.12 -4.71 0.35
N GLY A 164 -6.66 -5.10 -0.80
CA GLY A 164 -8.09 -5.33 -1.00
C GLY A 164 -8.90 -4.14 -1.48
N TYR A 165 -8.34 -2.91 -1.51
CA TYR A 165 -9.05 -1.75 -2.04
C TYR A 165 -8.74 -1.45 -3.52
N LYS A 166 -7.46 -1.56 -3.88
CA LYS A 166 -6.95 -1.57 -5.26
C LYS A 166 -6.08 -2.80 -5.46
N GLU A 167 -6.21 -3.47 -6.59
CA GLU A 167 -5.37 -4.62 -6.92
C GLU A 167 -3.96 -4.11 -7.27
N ILE A 168 -2.92 -4.87 -6.90
CA ILE A 168 -1.52 -4.45 -7.07
C ILE A 168 -1.12 -4.17 -8.53
N HIS A 169 -1.90 -4.64 -9.52
CA HIS A 169 -1.71 -4.38 -10.94
C HIS A 169 -2.45 -3.14 -11.47
N GLU A 170 -3.12 -2.38 -10.59
CA GLU A 170 -3.70 -1.07 -10.86
C GLU A 170 -2.66 0.02 -10.53
N PHE A 171 -2.50 1.03 -11.39
CA PHE A 171 -1.48 2.08 -11.21
C PHE A 171 -1.75 2.92 -9.94
N GLU A 172 -3.02 3.12 -9.64
CA GLU A 172 -3.53 3.81 -8.46
C GLU A 172 -3.13 3.13 -7.14
N HIS A 173 -2.78 1.84 -7.16
CA HIS A 173 -2.27 1.15 -5.97
C HIS A 173 -0.86 1.66 -5.57
N HIS A 174 -0.10 2.22 -6.52
CA HIS A 174 1.30 2.58 -6.33
C HIS A 174 1.54 4.09 -6.19
N VAL A 175 0.55 4.93 -6.49
CA VAL A 175 0.75 6.39 -6.64
C VAL A 175 -0.24 7.18 -5.82
N LYS A 176 0.29 8.09 -4.99
CA LYS A 176 -0.47 9.05 -4.18
C LYS A 176 0.30 10.37 -4.14
N LEU A 177 0.22 11.17 -5.20
CA LEU A 177 0.98 12.43 -5.26
C LEU A 177 0.39 13.50 -4.33
N PHE A 178 1.29 14.24 -3.70
CA PHE A 178 0.99 15.41 -2.90
C PHE A 178 1.70 16.64 -3.48
N THR A 179 1.06 17.80 -3.34
CA THR A 179 1.65 19.11 -3.62
C THR A 179 2.77 19.44 -2.61
N GLU A 180 3.51 20.51 -2.85
CA GLU A 180 4.52 21.03 -1.90
C GLU A 180 3.92 21.40 -0.53
N SER A 181 2.62 21.73 -0.47
CA SER A 181 1.88 21.99 0.77
C SER A 181 1.31 20.73 1.42
N TYR A 182 1.70 19.53 0.95
CA TYR A 182 1.14 18.24 1.38
C TYR A 182 -0.37 18.10 1.15
N GLU A 183 -0.93 18.88 0.22
CA GLU A 183 -2.30 18.70 -0.25
C GLU A 183 -2.31 17.64 -1.35
N ARG A 184 -3.39 16.87 -1.47
CA ARG A 184 -3.45 15.82 -2.50
C ARG A 184 -3.65 16.43 -3.89
N GLU A 185 -2.89 15.95 -4.87
CA GLU A 185 -3.08 16.34 -6.27
C GLU A 185 -4.32 15.65 -6.85
N THR A 186 -5.14 16.39 -7.60
CA THR A 186 -6.16 15.80 -8.47
C THR A 186 -5.48 15.26 -9.72
N LEU A 187 -5.51 13.95 -9.94
CA LEU A 187 -4.77 13.27 -11.00
C LEU A 187 -5.71 12.59 -12.00
N ASP A 188 -5.43 12.75 -13.29
CA ASP A 188 -5.84 11.77 -14.30
C ASP A 188 -4.77 10.67 -14.35
N TYR A 189 -5.05 9.54 -13.70
CA TYR A 189 -4.11 8.42 -13.63
C TYR A 189 -3.76 7.83 -15.00
N ARG A 190 -4.63 7.94 -16.01
CA ARG A 190 -4.36 7.41 -17.35
C ARG A 190 -3.38 8.30 -18.09
N GLU A 191 -3.55 9.61 -17.99
CA GLU A 191 -2.62 10.58 -18.56
C GLU A 191 -1.25 10.45 -17.89
N LEU A 192 -1.21 10.41 -16.55
CA LEU A 192 0.02 10.25 -15.78
C LEU A 192 0.73 8.94 -16.11
N GLU A 193 0.01 7.81 -16.19
CA GLU A 193 0.61 6.52 -16.56
C GLU A 193 1.30 6.59 -17.92
N LYS A 194 0.65 7.23 -18.91
CA LYS A 194 1.21 7.41 -20.25
C LYS A 194 2.48 8.25 -20.23
N GLU A 195 2.48 9.37 -19.51
CA GLU A 195 3.65 10.24 -19.36
C GLU A 195 4.84 9.49 -18.76
N VAL A 196 4.61 8.68 -17.72
CA VAL A 196 5.68 7.91 -17.07
C VAL A 196 6.22 6.82 -18.00
N ARG A 197 5.37 6.13 -18.76
CA ARG A 197 5.83 5.17 -19.78
C ARG A 197 6.71 5.82 -20.83
N GLU A 198 6.36 7.03 -21.28
CA GLU A 198 7.18 7.80 -22.23
C GLU A 198 8.51 8.24 -21.62
N LEU A 199 8.54 8.60 -20.34
CA LEU A 199 9.76 8.91 -19.60
C LEU A 199 10.69 7.70 -19.52
N ILE A 200 10.20 6.55 -19.05
CA ILE A 200 10.96 5.29 -18.95
C ILE A 200 11.52 4.89 -20.33
N ALA A 201 10.73 5.03 -21.38
CA ALA A 201 11.15 4.68 -22.74
C ALA A 201 12.26 5.60 -23.28
N ARG A 202 12.35 6.85 -22.82
CA ARG A 202 13.44 7.78 -23.18
C ARG A 202 14.73 7.43 -22.42
N GLU A 203 14.62 7.13 -21.14
CA GLU A 203 15.77 6.78 -20.29
C GLU A 203 16.43 5.47 -20.72
N GLY A 204 15.65 4.47 -21.14
CA GLY A 204 16.19 3.18 -21.64
C GLY A 204 16.86 3.22 -23.01
N ARG A 205 16.88 4.37 -23.69
CA ARG A 205 17.54 4.56 -25.01
C ARG A 205 18.88 5.31 -24.91
N GLY A 206 19.25 5.80 -23.73
CA GLY A 206 20.54 6.45 -23.45
C GLY A 206 21.55 5.45 -22.91
#